data_AF-A0A5Q0SLK7-F1
#
_entry.id   AF-A0A5Q0SLK7-F1
#
_cell.length_a   1.000
_cell.length_b   1.000
_cell.length_c   1.000
_cell.angle_alpha   90.00
_cell.angle_beta   90.00
_cell.angle_gamma   90.00
#
_symmetry.space_group_name_H-M   'P 1'
#
loop_
_entity.id
_entity.type
_entity.pdbx_description
1 polymer ?
#
loop_
_entity_poly.entity_id
_entity_poly.type
_entity_poly.pdbx_seq_one_letter_code
_entity_poly.pdbx_strand_id
1 'polypeptide(L)'
;MRKALSSAIFLIITLIILLSVLIPALLIFNSTPIYSSQGQIASTGYQQLQKNEQNQVFRGNPNIYYNSSLTPYIEFLYGSIPYPLNITQIYYFNGTTWVPTLKQPIVVAGNQNIYLPSSAFNNPILIVSSQANFYFLNPNTSVTTVTISGPAGKVPVYVTAFVINGSKIIPVSIQVVLGANPPLLTPQVYYLNPGTYSISDKNGSTIFLQGYGLTATFQNWTLVGYGNLNSPSKLSTTFTVTGPLVLTAIYKAQLQKFNVLINTNGLPLGSTITLNNNQVTLTSLNKTIPVLIDNKQYYIGSNGLQLQLTYGYHVIQFPSYYNITFNYTSTSSNYISAYNAMPIKNGVSMQNNQVVTIQGGQINCYQLTGLSSSTSKISVINSYTVFVNGSGEITASYRSYSTYYLVIAMNYFEFPSGVWATYNNTPVNGSIAGQLLQVQIGGTNQQIVLGNPQNYIPEKIYFKAGTELTITLDYLIDMSGSFTLTIQYYQNYQIVHASYLHSYYPIYVTLYNLTTKYVYFPEASQGNYGTIGINSPTILINYQEWKYYGEPYTGGGNSNG
;
A
#
# COMPACT_ATOMS: atom_id res chain seq x y z
N MET A 1 -90.47 63.48 -14.71
CA MET A 1 -90.41 62.10 -15.25
C MET A 1 -89.31 61.87 -16.29
N ARG A 2 -89.10 62.72 -17.31
CA ARG A 2 -88.10 62.46 -18.39
C ARG A 2 -86.63 62.34 -17.93
N LYS A 3 -86.21 63.02 -16.85
CA LYS A 3 -84.84 62.91 -16.30
C LYS A 3 -84.58 61.57 -15.56
N ALA A 4 -85.60 60.99 -14.91
CA ALA A 4 -85.48 59.71 -14.23
C ALA A 4 -85.39 58.54 -15.24
N LEU A 5 -86.17 58.61 -16.33
CA LEU A 5 -86.11 57.61 -17.40
C LEU A 5 -84.77 57.64 -18.15
N SER A 6 -84.25 58.83 -18.45
CA SER A 6 -82.95 59.01 -19.11
C SER A 6 -81.79 58.49 -18.27
N SER A 7 -81.82 58.70 -16.95
CA SER A 7 -80.77 58.21 -16.04
C SER A 7 -80.79 56.68 -15.94
N ALA A 8 -81.98 56.07 -15.86
CA ALA A 8 -82.10 54.61 -15.88
C ALA A 8 -81.62 53.98 -17.21
N ILE A 9 -81.98 54.58 -18.35
CA ILE A 9 -81.53 54.11 -19.67
C ILE A 9 -80.00 54.25 -19.81
N PHE A 10 -79.44 55.38 -19.38
CA PHE A 10 -77.99 55.59 -19.42
C PHE A 10 -77.25 54.57 -18.54
N LEU A 11 -77.77 54.26 -17.35
CA LEU A 11 -77.16 53.30 -16.44
C LEU A 11 -77.21 51.87 -17.01
N ILE A 12 -78.32 51.49 -17.65
CA ILE A 12 -78.45 50.20 -18.34
C ILE A 12 -77.48 50.09 -19.51
N ILE A 13 -77.38 51.13 -20.36
CA ILE A 13 -76.44 51.14 -21.50
C ILE A 13 -75.00 51.06 -21.00
N THR A 14 -74.66 51.80 -19.94
CA THR A 14 -73.31 51.78 -19.36
C THR A 14 -72.97 50.41 -18.77
N LEU A 15 -73.92 49.75 -18.11
CA LEU A 15 -73.73 48.39 -17.59
C LEU A 15 -73.52 47.36 -18.70
N ILE A 16 -74.26 47.47 -19.82
CA ILE A 16 -74.09 46.59 -20.98
C ILE A 16 -72.72 46.80 -21.62
N ILE A 17 -72.30 48.06 -21.79
CA ILE A 17 -70.96 48.37 -22.32
C ILE A 17 -69.89 47.82 -21.38
N LEU A 18 -70.04 48.03 -20.06
CA LEU A 18 -69.10 47.52 -19.07
C LEU A 18 -68.97 46.00 -19.16
N LEU A 19 -70.08 45.26 -19.17
CA LEU A 19 -70.09 43.80 -19.28
C LEU A 19 -69.53 43.31 -20.63
N SER A 20 -69.83 44.00 -21.74
CA SER A 20 -69.34 43.64 -23.07
C SER A 20 -67.83 43.81 -23.24
N VAL A 21 -67.19 44.64 -22.42
CA VAL A 21 -65.73 44.84 -22.44
C VAL A 21 -65.06 44.00 -21.35
N LEU A 22 -65.64 43.94 -20.15
CA LEU A 22 -65.05 43.24 -19.02
C LEU A 22 -64.99 41.73 -19.24
N ILE A 23 -66.03 41.12 -19.82
CA ILE A 23 -66.08 39.66 -20.02
C ILE A 23 -65.02 39.20 -21.04
N PRO A 24 -64.90 39.82 -22.24
CA PRO A 24 -63.80 39.50 -23.16
C PRO A 24 -62.42 39.83 -22.58
N ALA A 25 -62.28 40.95 -21.84
CA ALA A 25 -61.02 41.29 -21.18
C ALA A 25 -60.63 40.24 -20.14
N LEU A 26 -61.55 39.80 -19.28
CA LEU A 26 -61.33 38.72 -18.31
C LEU A 26 -60.99 37.39 -18.99
N LEU A 27 -61.61 37.08 -20.13
CA LEU A 27 -61.27 35.92 -20.94
C LEU A 27 -59.85 36.03 -21.49
N ILE A 28 -59.44 37.17 -22.05
CA ILE A 28 -58.10 37.41 -22.60
C ILE A 28 -57.03 37.40 -21.49
N PHE A 29 -57.32 38.00 -20.33
CA PHE A 29 -56.38 38.06 -19.20
C PHE A 29 -56.25 36.72 -18.45
N ASN A 30 -57.29 35.87 -18.44
CA ASN A 30 -57.23 34.52 -17.84
C ASN A 30 -56.92 33.40 -18.84
N SER A 31 -57.08 33.63 -20.14
CA SER A 31 -56.56 32.73 -21.17
C SER A 31 -55.06 32.94 -21.27
N THR A 32 -54.29 32.27 -20.42
CA THR A 32 -52.86 32.12 -20.69
C THR A 32 -52.69 31.49 -22.08
N PRO A 33 -51.87 32.07 -22.97
CA PRO A 33 -51.55 31.41 -24.23
C PRO A 33 -50.92 30.05 -23.92
N ILE A 34 -51.51 28.97 -24.44
CA ILE A 34 -51.06 27.57 -24.32
C ILE A 34 -49.79 27.35 -25.18
N TYR A 35 -48.80 28.24 -25.06
CA TYR A 35 -47.48 28.07 -25.69
C TYR A 35 -46.45 27.51 -24.69
N SER A 36 -46.62 27.78 -23.39
CA SER A 36 -45.72 27.28 -22.34
C SER A 36 -45.89 25.79 -22.06
N SER A 37 -47.11 25.25 -22.17
CA SER A 37 -47.38 23.82 -21.95
C SER A 37 -47.00 22.96 -23.16
N GLN A 38 -47.12 23.45 -24.40
CA GLN A 38 -46.62 22.73 -25.58
C GLN A 38 -45.08 22.62 -25.56
N GLY A 39 -44.38 23.68 -25.17
CA GLY A 39 -42.93 23.67 -24.96
C GLY A 39 -42.49 22.76 -23.80
N GLN A 40 -43.25 22.72 -22.70
CA GLN A 40 -42.98 21.81 -21.58
C GLN A 40 -43.26 20.33 -21.92
N ILE A 41 -44.34 20.02 -22.65
CA ILE A 41 -44.70 18.65 -23.05
C ILE A 41 -43.73 18.13 -24.13
N ALA A 42 -43.27 18.98 -25.04
CA ALA A 42 -42.20 18.62 -25.98
C ALA A 42 -40.86 18.42 -25.25
N SER A 43 -40.49 19.32 -24.34
CA SER A 43 -39.24 19.27 -23.56
C SER A 43 -39.14 18.04 -22.64
N THR A 44 -40.23 17.66 -21.96
CA THR A 44 -40.27 16.43 -21.15
C THR A 44 -40.09 15.18 -22.02
N GLY A 45 -40.69 15.15 -23.21
CA GLY A 45 -40.47 14.11 -24.21
C GLY A 45 -39.00 13.98 -24.62
N TYR A 46 -38.34 15.10 -24.98
CA TYR A 46 -36.92 15.09 -25.35
C TYR A 46 -36.00 14.64 -24.20
N GLN A 47 -36.24 15.12 -22.98
CA GLN A 47 -35.45 14.72 -21.80
C GLN A 47 -35.65 13.24 -21.45
N GLN A 48 -36.85 12.72 -21.63
CA GLN A 48 -37.14 11.30 -21.40
C GLN A 48 -36.48 10.42 -22.46
N LEU A 49 -36.54 10.81 -23.74
CA LEU A 49 -35.85 10.10 -24.83
C LEU A 49 -34.33 10.10 -24.65
N GLN A 50 -33.74 11.22 -24.22
CA GLN A 50 -32.31 11.33 -23.92
C GLN A 50 -31.88 10.41 -22.77
N LYS A 51 -32.62 10.42 -21.65
CA LYS A 51 -32.37 9.53 -20.49
C LYS A 51 -32.56 8.06 -20.84
N ASN A 52 -33.55 7.76 -21.68
CA ASN A 52 -33.78 6.41 -22.14
C ASN A 52 -32.60 5.94 -22.99
N GLU A 53 -32.17 6.72 -23.98
CA GLU A 53 -30.99 6.40 -24.79
C GLU A 53 -29.75 6.19 -23.92
N GLN A 54 -29.50 7.08 -22.96
CA GLN A 54 -28.37 6.97 -22.04
C GLN A 54 -28.43 5.68 -21.22
N ASN A 55 -29.59 5.36 -20.64
CA ASN A 55 -29.80 4.15 -19.86
C ASN A 55 -29.59 2.89 -20.72
N GLN A 56 -29.98 2.93 -22.00
CA GLN A 56 -29.75 1.83 -22.94
C GLN A 56 -28.26 1.64 -23.22
N VAL A 57 -27.51 2.72 -23.49
CA VAL A 57 -26.06 2.65 -23.68
C VAL A 57 -25.33 2.20 -22.41
N PHE A 58 -25.71 2.70 -21.23
CA PHE A 58 -25.14 2.26 -19.94
C PHE A 58 -25.37 0.78 -19.65
N ARG A 59 -26.53 0.24 -20.05
CA ARG A 59 -26.85 -1.19 -19.93
C ARG A 59 -26.15 -2.04 -21.00
N GLY A 60 -25.32 -1.43 -21.86
CA GLY A 60 -24.59 -2.11 -22.92
C GLY A 60 -25.48 -2.49 -24.10
N ASN A 61 -26.49 -1.70 -24.43
CA ASN A 61 -27.40 -1.93 -25.55
C ASN A 61 -27.66 -0.63 -26.37
N PRO A 62 -26.69 -0.15 -27.18
CA PRO A 62 -25.47 -0.85 -27.54
C PRO A 62 -24.33 -0.68 -26.53
N ASN A 63 -23.50 -1.71 -26.42
CA ASN A 63 -22.12 -1.57 -25.98
C ASN A 63 -21.34 -0.93 -27.13
N ILE A 64 -20.64 0.16 -26.82
CA ILE A 64 -19.93 0.96 -27.80
C ILE A 64 -18.46 0.88 -27.44
N TYR A 65 -17.67 0.28 -28.33
CA TYR A 65 -16.24 0.07 -28.15
C TYR A 65 -15.47 0.80 -29.25
N TYR A 66 -14.40 1.49 -28.87
CA TYR A 66 -13.52 2.15 -29.84
C TYR A 66 -12.24 1.32 -30.04
N ASN A 67 -12.13 0.66 -31.19
CA ASN A 67 -10.91 -0.01 -31.61
C ASN A 67 -9.98 0.99 -32.30
N SER A 68 -8.84 1.25 -31.67
CA SER A 68 -7.83 2.17 -32.18
C SER A 68 -6.64 1.41 -32.79
N SER A 69 -6.90 0.60 -33.82
CA SER A 69 -5.89 0.00 -34.69
C SER A 69 -5.53 0.93 -35.86
N LEU A 70 -4.57 0.55 -36.72
CA LEU A 70 -4.16 1.35 -37.89
C LEU A 70 -5.34 1.70 -38.83
N THR A 71 -6.41 0.91 -38.79
CA THR A 71 -7.71 1.19 -39.40
C THR A 71 -8.74 1.35 -38.27
N PRO A 72 -8.81 2.53 -37.63
CA PRO A 72 -9.62 2.73 -36.44
C PRO A 72 -11.12 2.58 -36.76
N TYR A 73 -11.88 1.99 -35.84
CA TYR A 73 -13.32 1.84 -35.99
C TYR A 73 -14.03 1.83 -34.64
N ILE A 74 -15.31 2.18 -34.66
CA ILE A 74 -16.21 2.08 -33.51
C ILE A 74 -17.11 0.89 -33.74
N GLU A 75 -17.13 -0.01 -32.76
CA GLU A 75 -17.97 -1.20 -32.75
C GLU A 75 -19.20 -0.95 -31.88
N PHE A 76 -20.37 -1.22 -32.43
CA PHE A 76 -21.65 -1.20 -31.72
C PHE A 76 -22.14 -2.64 -31.60
N LEU A 77 -22.34 -3.11 -30.37
CA LEU A 77 -22.87 -4.45 -30.08
C LEU A 77 -24.14 -4.33 -29.23
N TYR A 78 -25.24 -4.87 -29.74
CA TYR A 78 -26.52 -4.97 -29.08
C TYR A 78 -26.68 -6.39 -28.52
N GLY A 79 -26.80 -6.49 -27.19
CA GLY A 79 -27.04 -7.75 -26.49
C GLY A 79 -28.51 -8.15 -26.39
N SER A 80 -29.42 -7.29 -26.85
CA SER A 80 -30.87 -7.52 -26.86
C SER A 80 -31.52 -6.79 -28.04
N ILE A 81 -32.86 -6.67 -28.08
CA ILE A 81 -33.56 -5.97 -29.16
C ILE A 81 -32.95 -4.55 -29.33
N PRO A 82 -32.45 -4.20 -30.52
CA PRO A 82 -31.74 -2.94 -30.71
C PRO A 82 -32.62 -1.72 -30.44
N TYR A 83 -32.12 -0.81 -29.61
CA TYR A 83 -32.65 0.56 -29.51
C TYR A 83 -31.86 1.45 -30.47
N PRO A 84 -32.44 1.94 -31.59
CA PRO A 84 -31.67 2.66 -32.60
C PRO A 84 -30.99 3.91 -32.04
N LEU A 85 -29.67 3.96 -32.14
CA LEU A 85 -28.86 5.10 -31.74
C LEU A 85 -28.58 5.97 -32.96
N ASN A 86 -29.09 7.20 -32.97
CA ASN A 86 -28.89 8.12 -34.07
C ASN A 86 -27.69 9.03 -33.77
N ILE A 87 -26.62 8.89 -34.55
CA ILE A 87 -25.36 9.60 -34.39
C ILE A 87 -25.31 10.75 -35.40
N THR A 88 -25.20 11.97 -34.90
CA THR A 88 -25.13 13.18 -35.74
C THR A 88 -23.70 13.45 -36.21
N GLN A 89 -22.70 13.19 -35.37
CA GLN A 89 -21.29 13.39 -35.71
C GLN A 89 -20.38 12.55 -34.82
N ILE A 90 -19.20 12.20 -35.33
CA ILE A 90 -18.09 11.63 -34.56
C ILE A 90 -16.86 12.49 -34.79
N TYR A 91 -16.19 12.88 -33.71
CA TYR A 91 -14.94 13.63 -33.77
C TYR A 91 -13.77 12.81 -33.25
N TYR A 92 -12.57 13.01 -33.80
CA TYR A 92 -11.32 12.57 -33.17
C TYR A 92 -10.46 13.79 -32.81
N PHE A 93 -9.68 13.69 -31.74
CA PHE A 93 -8.79 14.77 -31.31
C PHE A 93 -7.40 14.61 -31.93
N ASN A 94 -6.98 15.50 -32.82
CA ASN A 94 -5.69 15.38 -33.51
C ASN A 94 -4.46 15.87 -32.68
N GLY A 95 -4.66 16.19 -31.39
CA GLY A 95 -3.64 16.79 -30.52
C GLY A 95 -3.79 18.30 -30.31
N THR A 96 -4.53 18.99 -31.18
CA THR A 96 -4.82 20.44 -31.05
C THR A 96 -6.31 20.77 -31.14
N THR A 97 -7.06 20.10 -32.01
CA THR A 97 -8.50 20.33 -32.26
C THR A 97 -9.28 19.04 -32.46
N TRP A 98 -10.60 19.11 -32.31
CA TRP A 98 -11.52 18.02 -32.63
C TRP A 98 -11.94 18.10 -34.10
N VAL A 99 -11.69 17.03 -34.85
CA VAL A 99 -11.92 16.96 -36.29
C VAL A 99 -13.11 16.04 -36.58
N PRO A 100 -14.15 16.49 -37.30
CA PRO A 100 -15.30 15.67 -37.64
C PRO A 100 -14.93 14.56 -38.62
N THR A 101 -15.59 13.41 -38.51
CA THR A 101 -15.32 12.22 -39.33
C THR A 101 -16.51 11.81 -40.20
N LEU A 102 -17.74 12.07 -39.74
CA LEU A 102 -18.95 11.74 -40.48
C LEU A 102 -19.29 12.86 -41.47
N LYS A 103 -19.57 12.46 -42.71
CA LYS A 103 -20.10 13.36 -43.75
C LYS A 103 -21.60 13.61 -43.59
N GLN A 104 -22.31 12.65 -43.01
CA GLN A 104 -23.76 12.69 -42.76
C GLN A 104 -24.08 11.93 -41.47
N PRO A 105 -25.18 12.26 -40.77
CA PRO A 105 -25.67 11.49 -39.63
C PRO A 105 -25.91 10.02 -39.98
N ILE A 106 -25.69 9.12 -39.02
CA ILE A 106 -25.84 7.68 -39.19
C ILE A 106 -26.75 7.14 -38.08
N VAL A 107 -27.73 6.33 -38.47
CA VAL A 107 -28.54 5.56 -37.52
C VAL A 107 -27.92 4.18 -37.34
N VAL A 108 -27.61 3.84 -36.10
CA VAL A 108 -27.09 2.54 -35.69
C VAL A 108 -28.24 1.73 -35.10
N ALA A 109 -28.82 0.81 -35.87
CA ALA A 109 -29.99 0.02 -35.46
C ALA A 109 -29.70 -1.47 -35.24
N GLY A 110 -28.42 -1.85 -35.14
CA GLY A 110 -27.98 -3.22 -34.92
C GLY A 110 -26.46 -3.32 -34.82
N ASN A 111 -25.93 -4.53 -34.70
CA ASN A 111 -24.50 -4.75 -34.59
C ASN A 111 -23.79 -4.26 -35.85
N GLN A 112 -22.90 -3.28 -35.71
CA GLN A 112 -22.19 -2.72 -36.84
C GLN A 112 -20.91 -2.00 -36.42
N ASN A 113 -20.00 -1.86 -37.38
CA ASN A 113 -18.79 -1.08 -37.23
C ASN A 113 -18.88 0.21 -38.04
N ILE A 114 -18.46 1.33 -37.43
CA ILE A 114 -18.26 2.61 -38.10
C ILE A 114 -16.76 2.84 -38.22
N TYR A 115 -16.24 2.75 -39.45
CA TYR A 115 -14.83 3.00 -39.71
C TYR A 115 -14.50 4.49 -39.65
N LEU A 116 -13.40 4.81 -39.00
CA LEU A 116 -12.87 6.16 -38.86
C LEU A 116 -11.67 6.36 -39.79
N PRO A 117 -11.34 7.63 -40.14
CA PRO A 117 -10.11 7.93 -40.85
C PRO A 117 -8.87 7.44 -40.09
N SER A 118 -7.82 7.01 -40.79
CA SER A 118 -6.56 6.56 -40.17
C SER A 118 -5.92 7.61 -39.25
N SER A 119 -6.20 8.91 -39.47
CA SER A 119 -5.79 10.01 -38.60
C SER A 119 -6.42 9.99 -37.20
N ALA A 120 -7.51 9.23 -36.99
CA ALA A 120 -8.08 9.00 -35.68
C ALA A 120 -7.26 7.99 -34.84
N PHE A 121 -6.31 7.25 -35.45
CA PHE A 121 -5.51 6.26 -34.75
C PHE A 121 -4.81 6.84 -33.52
N ASN A 122 -4.99 6.15 -32.39
CA ASN A 122 -4.45 6.44 -31.07
C ASN A 122 -4.87 7.80 -30.48
N ASN A 123 -5.93 8.39 -31.03
CA ASN A 123 -6.52 9.63 -30.57
C ASN A 123 -7.91 9.36 -29.95
N PRO A 124 -8.29 10.07 -28.87
CA PRO A 124 -9.62 9.92 -28.29
C PRO A 124 -10.69 10.41 -29.25
N ILE A 125 -11.89 9.86 -29.10
CA ILE A 125 -13.05 10.17 -29.94
C ILE A 125 -14.23 10.66 -29.10
N LEU A 126 -15.07 11.48 -29.74
CA LEU A 126 -16.30 12.00 -29.18
C LEU A 126 -17.45 11.70 -30.14
N ILE A 127 -18.43 10.93 -29.69
CA ILE A 127 -19.64 10.60 -30.46
C ILE A 127 -20.76 11.53 -30.00
N VAL A 128 -21.44 12.15 -30.95
CA VAL A 128 -22.59 13.03 -30.70
C VAL A 128 -23.85 12.37 -31.23
N SER A 129 -24.85 12.18 -30.37
CA SER A 129 -26.16 11.64 -30.75
C SER A 129 -27.15 12.74 -31.14
N SER A 130 -28.26 12.36 -31.78
CA SER A 130 -29.37 13.28 -32.12
C SER A 130 -30.18 13.72 -30.90
N GLN A 131 -30.07 12.98 -29.79
CA GLN A 131 -30.68 13.24 -28.50
C GLN A 131 -29.78 14.11 -27.60
N ALA A 132 -28.69 14.65 -28.15
CA ALA A 132 -27.69 15.48 -27.45
C ALA A 132 -26.94 14.76 -26.31
N ASN A 133 -26.85 13.43 -26.35
CA ASN A 133 -25.88 12.67 -25.56
C ASN A 133 -24.51 12.68 -26.23
N PHE A 134 -23.46 12.79 -25.40
CA PHE A 134 -22.07 12.71 -25.82
C PHE A 134 -21.43 11.47 -25.22
N TYR A 135 -20.75 10.69 -26.05
CA TYR A 135 -20.00 9.53 -25.61
C TYR A 135 -18.53 9.76 -25.89
N PHE A 136 -17.72 9.80 -24.82
CA PHE A 136 -16.29 9.97 -24.91
C PHE A 136 -15.62 8.61 -24.80
N LEU A 137 -14.72 8.30 -25.74
CA LEU A 137 -13.95 7.07 -25.71
C LEU A 137 -12.47 7.36 -25.93
N ASN A 138 -11.64 6.80 -25.05
CA ASN A 138 -10.20 6.72 -25.27
C ASN A 138 -9.89 5.55 -26.22
N PRO A 139 -8.70 5.57 -26.87
CA PRO A 139 -8.24 4.44 -27.66
C PRO A 139 -8.39 3.10 -26.91
N ASN A 140 -9.06 2.13 -27.54
CA ASN A 140 -9.27 0.77 -27.02
C ASN A 140 -10.09 0.71 -25.72
N THR A 141 -11.01 1.66 -25.50
CA THR A 141 -11.96 1.63 -24.37
C THR A 141 -13.41 1.51 -24.84
N SER A 142 -14.31 1.12 -23.93
CA SER A 142 -15.77 1.21 -24.12
C SER A 142 -16.33 2.49 -23.48
N VAL A 143 -17.57 2.84 -23.83
CA VAL A 143 -18.22 4.07 -23.35
C VAL A 143 -18.25 4.20 -21.83
N THR A 144 -17.83 5.38 -21.36
CA THR A 144 -18.25 5.97 -20.09
C THR A 144 -19.26 7.08 -20.40
N THR A 145 -20.38 7.08 -19.68
CA THR A 145 -21.50 7.99 -19.94
C THR A 145 -21.49 9.14 -18.92
N VAL A 146 -21.77 10.37 -19.37
CA VAL A 146 -22.02 11.55 -18.53
C VAL A 146 -23.41 12.08 -18.83
N THR A 147 -24.27 12.18 -17.81
CA THR A 147 -25.63 12.74 -17.94
C THR A 147 -25.58 14.24 -18.17
N ILE A 148 -26.27 14.74 -19.21
CA ILE A 148 -26.44 16.17 -19.46
C ILE A 148 -27.92 16.56 -19.34
N SER A 149 -28.52 16.33 -18.16
CA SER A 149 -29.86 16.87 -17.87
C SER A 149 -29.73 18.15 -17.04
N GLY A 150 -29.89 19.30 -17.69
CA GLY A 150 -29.90 20.61 -17.03
C GLY A 150 -31.30 21.15 -16.77
N PRO A 151 -31.45 22.11 -15.85
CA PRO A 151 -32.68 22.89 -15.72
C PRO A 151 -33.09 23.49 -17.06
N ALA A 152 -34.40 23.53 -17.35
CA ALA A 152 -34.93 24.07 -18.59
C ALA A 152 -34.43 25.50 -18.84
N GLY A 153 -34.01 25.80 -20.08
CA GLY A 153 -33.47 27.10 -20.47
C GLY A 153 -31.98 27.32 -20.17
N LYS A 154 -31.29 26.35 -19.55
CA LYS A 154 -29.86 26.44 -19.28
C LYS A 154 -29.04 25.54 -20.21
N VAL A 155 -27.92 26.07 -20.66
CA VAL A 155 -26.94 25.46 -21.53
C VAL A 155 -25.91 24.69 -20.69
N PRO A 156 -25.66 23.40 -20.99
CA PRO A 156 -24.64 22.63 -20.31
C PRO A 156 -23.23 22.99 -20.79
N VAL A 157 -22.34 23.19 -19.83
CA VAL A 157 -20.92 23.45 -20.02
C VAL A 157 -20.14 22.39 -19.25
N TYR A 158 -19.45 21.52 -19.97
CA TYR A 158 -18.57 20.50 -19.38
C TYR A 158 -17.17 21.08 -19.21
N VAL A 159 -16.57 20.92 -18.04
CA VAL A 159 -15.20 21.35 -17.76
C VAL A 159 -14.37 20.13 -17.42
N THR A 160 -13.30 19.90 -18.17
CA THR A 160 -12.37 18.79 -17.99
C THR A 160 -10.93 19.27 -18.07
N ALA A 161 -9.97 18.40 -17.76
CA ALA A 161 -8.55 18.70 -17.88
C ALA A 161 -7.72 17.49 -18.28
N PHE A 162 -6.71 17.75 -19.09
CA PHE A 162 -5.80 16.73 -19.60
C PHE A 162 -4.34 17.18 -19.51
N VAL A 163 -3.46 16.19 -19.34
CA VAL A 163 -2.02 16.34 -19.45
C VAL A 163 -1.56 15.64 -20.72
N ILE A 164 -0.91 16.39 -21.60
CA ILE A 164 -0.25 15.89 -22.80
C ILE A 164 1.16 15.43 -22.40
N ASN A 165 1.43 14.14 -22.57
CA ASN A 165 2.72 13.51 -22.38
C ASN A 165 3.16 12.83 -23.69
N GLY A 166 3.86 13.58 -24.55
CA GLY A 166 4.16 13.12 -25.90
C GLY A 166 2.87 12.86 -26.68
N SER A 167 2.68 11.62 -27.13
CA SER A 167 1.46 11.17 -27.82
C SER A 167 0.36 10.66 -26.88
N LYS A 168 0.60 10.61 -25.56
CA LYS A 168 -0.38 10.13 -24.58
C LYS A 168 -1.11 11.30 -23.93
N ILE A 169 -2.41 11.12 -23.69
CA ILE A 169 -3.26 12.08 -22.99
C ILE A 169 -3.69 11.44 -21.67
N ILE A 170 -3.39 12.11 -20.55
CA ILE A 170 -3.72 11.64 -19.21
C ILE A 170 -4.83 12.52 -18.64
N PRO A 171 -6.03 11.97 -18.33
CA PRO A 171 -7.08 12.73 -17.65
C PRO A 171 -6.65 13.07 -16.23
N VAL A 172 -6.91 14.32 -15.83
CA VAL A 172 -6.55 14.83 -14.50
C VAL A 172 -7.72 15.60 -13.88
N SER A 173 -7.83 15.50 -12.56
CA SER A 173 -8.77 16.28 -11.77
C SER A 173 -8.07 17.52 -11.24
N ILE A 174 -8.56 18.69 -11.65
CA ILE A 174 -8.05 20.00 -11.23
C ILE A 174 -9.16 20.79 -10.55
N GLN A 175 -8.81 21.60 -9.56
CA GLN A 175 -9.73 22.61 -9.00
C GLN A 175 -9.97 23.78 -9.97
N VAL A 176 -11.22 24.02 -10.33
CA VAL A 176 -11.66 25.12 -11.19
C VAL A 176 -12.71 25.99 -10.49
N VAL A 177 -12.69 27.28 -10.78
CA VAL A 177 -13.65 28.28 -10.27
C VAL A 177 -14.34 28.95 -11.45
N LEU A 178 -15.65 28.83 -11.52
CA LEU A 178 -16.48 29.51 -12.52
C LEU A 178 -17.16 30.73 -11.88
N GLY A 179 -16.79 31.95 -12.27
CA GLY A 179 -17.31 33.19 -11.70
C GLY A 179 -17.06 33.28 -10.19
N ALA A 180 -18.13 33.50 -9.41
CA ALA A 180 -18.09 33.58 -7.95
C ALA A 180 -18.35 32.24 -7.23
N ASN A 181 -18.46 31.13 -7.97
CA ASN A 181 -18.72 29.82 -7.38
C ASN A 181 -17.52 29.29 -6.57
N PRO A 182 -17.75 28.42 -5.57
CA PRO A 182 -16.65 27.75 -4.87
C PRO A 182 -15.82 26.88 -5.84
N PRO A 183 -14.54 26.61 -5.52
CA PRO A 183 -13.71 25.69 -6.30
C PRO A 183 -14.29 24.28 -6.35
N LEU A 184 -14.42 23.72 -7.55
CA LEU A 184 -14.87 22.34 -7.78
C LEU A 184 -13.82 21.54 -8.55
N LEU A 185 -13.77 20.23 -8.35
CA LEU A 185 -12.85 19.34 -9.06
C LEU A 185 -13.41 18.93 -10.42
N THR A 186 -12.55 18.92 -11.45
CA THR A 186 -12.90 18.36 -12.76
C THR A 186 -12.85 16.82 -12.76
N PRO A 187 -13.61 16.15 -13.65
CA PRO A 187 -14.59 16.72 -14.58
C PRO A 187 -15.84 17.26 -13.87
N GLN A 188 -16.35 18.42 -14.31
CA GLN A 188 -17.51 19.08 -13.73
C GLN A 188 -18.46 19.59 -14.81
N VAL A 189 -19.77 19.53 -14.55
CA VAL A 189 -20.79 20.12 -15.44
C VAL A 189 -21.39 21.35 -14.78
N TYR A 190 -21.56 22.41 -15.55
CA TYR A 190 -22.28 23.62 -15.17
C TYR A 190 -23.48 23.83 -16.10
N TYR A 191 -24.58 24.34 -15.55
CA TYR A 191 -25.76 24.73 -16.34
C TYR A 191 -25.91 26.24 -16.30
N LEU A 192 -25.62 26.89 -17.42
CA LEU A 192 -25.47 28.35 -17.54
C LEU A 192 -26.50 28.93 -18.50
N ASN A 193 -26.83 30.21 -18.35
CA ASN A 193 -27.60 30.90 -19.39
C ASN A 193 -26.65 31.27 -20.55
N PRO A 194 -27.14 31.53 -21.77
CA PRO A 194 -26.29 32.12 -22.80
C PRO A 194 -25.68 33.44 -22.31
N GLY A 195 -24.37 33.60 -22.49
CA GLY A 195 -23.63 34.74 -21.94
C GLY A 195 -22.13 34.49 -21.82
N THR A 196 -21.40 35.48 -21.31
CA THR A 196 -19.94 35.41 -21.11
C THR A 196 -19.62 35.12 -19.66
N TYR A 197 -18.79 34.11 -19.41
CA TYR A 197 -18.38 33.68 -18.07
C TYR A 197 -16.86 33.66 -17.95
N SER A 198 -16.36 33.88 -16.74
CA SER A 198 -14.96 33.68 -16.40
C SER A 198 -14.77 32.34 -15.70
N ILE A 199 -13.69 31.64 -16.03
CA ILE A 199 -13.26 30.43 -15.36
C ILE A 199 -11.76 30.50 -15.06
N SER A 200 -11.38 30.00 -13.90
CA SER A 200 -9.99 30.01 -13.46
C SER A 200 -9.58 28.66 -12.90
N ASP A 201 -8.39 28.21 -13.30
CA ASP A 201 -7.68 27.11 -12.65
C ASP A 201 -7.04 27.58 -11.34
N LYS A 202 -7.25 26.85 -10.24
CA LYS A 202 -6.74 27.17 -8.90
C LYS A 202 -5.55 26.34 -8.45
N ASN A 203 -5.07 25.41 -9.27
CA ASN A 203 -3.95 24.52 -8.93
C ASN A 203 -2.58 25.18 -9.19
N GLY A 204 -2.58 26.38 -9.79
CA GLY A 204 -1.38 27.11 -10.17
C GLY A 204 -0.93 26.80 -11.59
N SER A 205 0.26 27.30 -11.98
CA SER A 205 0.81 27.06 -13.33
C SER A 205 1.34 25.64 -13.52
N THR A 206 1.47 24.85 -12.45
CA THR A 206 2.00 23.48 -12.50
C THR A 206 1.19 22.53 -11.63
N ILE A 207 0.98 21.32 -12.11
CA ILE A 207 0.36 20.22 -11.36
C ILE A 207 1.31 19.03 -11.28
N PHE A 208 1.22 18.27 -10.18
CA PHE A 208 2.01 17.06 -9.98
C PHE A 208 1.15 15.81 -10.08
N LEU A 209 1.50 14.93 -11.03
CA LEU A 209 0.88 13.63 -11.22
C LEU A 209 1.67 12.59 -10.42
N GLN A 210 1.37 12.49 -9.12
CA GLN A 210 2.08 11.61 -8.18
C GLN A 210 2.25 10.17 -8.68
N GLY A 211 1.18 9.57 -9.20
CA GLY A 211 1.21 8.18 -9.71
C GLY A 211 2.07 7.95 -10.95
N TYR A 212 2.56 9.03 -11.59
CA TYR A 212 3.39 8.96 -12.77
C TYR A 212 4.78 9.59 -12.57
N GLY A 213 5.03 10.23 -11.41
CA GLY A 213 6.26 11.01 -11.19
C GLY A 213 6.41 12.18 -12.17
N LEU A 214 5.31 12.72 -12.71
CA LEU A 214 5.35 13.74 -13.75
C LEU A 214 4.84 15.08 -13.24
N THR A 215 5.57 16.15 -13.53
CA THR A 215 5.06 17.51 -13.37
C THR A 215 4.62 18.05 -14.71
N ALA A 216 3.46 18.68 -14.76
CA ALA A 216 2.92 19.26 -15.97
C ALA A 216 2.66 20.75 -15.77
N THR A 217 2.92 21.54 -16.81
CA THR A 217 2.71 23.00 -16.81
C THR A 217 1.49 23.34 -17.64
N PHE A 218 0.65 24.22 -17.12
CA PHE A 218 -0.52 24.73 -17.84
C PHE A 218 -0.07 25.33 -19.19
N GLN A 219 -0.76 24.97 -20.26
CA GLN A 219 -0.53 25.52 -21.59
C GLN A 219 -1.64 26.51 -21.93
N ASN A 220 -2.86 26.01 -21.99
CA ASN A 220 -4.01 26.79 -22.41
C ASN A 220 -5.33 26.07 -22.12
N TRP A 221 -6.41 26.85 -22.14
CA TRP A 221 -7.77 26.37 -22.28
C TRP A 221 -8.10 26.11 -23.75
N THR A 222 -8.96 25.13 -24.01
CA THR A 222 -9.54 24.82 -25.32
C THR A 222 -11.04 24.64 -25.20
N LEU A 223 -11.78 24.94 -26.26
CA LEU A 223 -13.24 24.88 -26.28
C LEU A 223 -13.73 24.10 -27.50
N VAL A 224 -14.77 23.30 -27.29
CA VAL A 224 -15.47 22.53 -28.32
C VAL A 224 -16.97 22.75 -28.17
N GLY A 225 -17.68 22.99 -29.26
CA GLY A 225 -19.13 23.23 -29.24
C GLY A 225 -19.50 24.68 -29.50
N TYR A 226 -20.64 25.12 -28.98
CA TYR A 226 -21.26 26.40 -29.31
C TYR A 226 -20.81 27.52 -28.35
N GLY A 227 -19.62 28.04 -28.58
CA GLY A 227 -19.04 29.14 -27.80
C GLY A 227 -17.70 29.64 -28.36
N ASN A 228 -17.15 30.69 -27.76
CA ASN A 228 -15.82 31.24 -28.08
C ASN A 228 -14.99 31.41 -26.80
N LEU A 229 -13.67 31.42 -26.94
CA LEU A 229 -12.74 31.54 -25.82
C LEU A 229 -11.81 32.74 -25.98
N ASN A 230 -11.60 33.49 -24.89
CA ASN A 230 -10.78 34.70 -24.84
C ASN A 230 -9.62 34.53 -23.87
N SER A 231 -8.40 34.83 -24.31
CA SER A 231 -7.16 34.62 -23.53
C SER A 231 -6.95 33.16 -23.07
N PRO A 232 -6.88 32.19 -24.01
CA PRO A 232 -6.75 30.77 -23.69
C PRO A 232 -5.48 30.43 -22.89
N SER A 233 -4.39 31.18 -23.05
CA SER A 233 -3.08 30.87 -22.47
C SER A 233 -2.89 31.28 -21.01
N LYS A 234 -3.92 31.83 -20.37
CA LYS A 234 -3.87 32.22 -18.95
C LYS A 234 -4.65 31.22 -18.09
N LEU A 235 -4.22 31.04 -16.84
CA LEU A 235 -4.93 30.20 -15.86
C LEU A 235 -6.39 30.65 -15.66
N SER A 236 -6.64 31.96 -15.81
CA SER A 236 -7.97 32.55 -15.86
C SER A 236 -8.31 32.97 -17.29
N THR A 237 -9.44 32.50 -17.81
CA THR A 237 -9.94 32.80 -19.16
C THR A 237 -11.42 33.20 -19.10
N THR A 238 -11.90 33.85 -20.15
CA THR A 238 -13.34 34.07 -20.34
C THR A 238 -13.82 33.31 -21.56
N PHE A 239 -15.04 32.79 -21.49
CA PHE A 239 -15.66 32.06 -22.60
C PHE A 239 -17.12 32.47 -22.75
N THR A 240 -17.60 32.46 -24.00
CA THR A 240 -19.00 32.74 -24.33
C THR A 240 -19.76 31.43 -24.52
N VAL A 241 -20.97 31.39 -23.99
CA VAL A 241 -21.88 30.26 -24.08
C VAL A 241 -23.04 30.67 -24.99
N THR A 242 -23.16 30.03 -26.15
CA THR A 242 -24.32 30.18 -27.04
C THR A 242 -25.09 28.87 -27.23
N GLY A 243 -24.48 27.74 -26.85
CA GLY A 243 -25.09 26.42 -26.78
C GLY A 243 -24.13 25.42 -26.08
N PRO A 244 -24.46 24.12 -26.06
CA PRO A 244 -23.67 23.11 -25.35
C PRO A 244 -22.19 23.14 -25.74
N LEU A 245 -21.30 23.09 -24.75
CA LEU A 245 -19.85 23.11 -25.01
C LEU A 245 -19.04 22.35 -23.97
N VAL A 246 -17.83 21.96 -24.38
CA VAL A 246 -16.80 21.35 -23.54
C VAL A 246 -15.61 22.29 -23.48
N LEU A 247 -15.27 22.70 -22.27
CA LEU A 247 -14.09 23.47 -21.95
C LEU A 247 -13.04 22.54 -21.34
N THR A 248 -11.81 22.60 -21.86
CA THR A 248 -10.73 21.71 -21.43
C THR A 248 -9.50 22.50 -21.06
N ALA A 249 -8.99 22.34 -19.84
CA ALA A 249 -7.67 22.81 -19.45
C ALA A 249 -6.60 21.83 -19.95
N ILE A 250 -5.64 22.32 -20.73
CA ILE A 250 -4.54 21.53 -21.26
C ILE A 250 -3.26 21.86 -20.52
N TYR A 251 -2.63 20.81 -20.01
CA TYR A 251 -1.32 20.82 -19.39
C TYR A 251 -0.33 20.06 -20.27
N LYS A 252 0.95 20.43 -20.24
CA LYS A 252 2.03 19.72 -20.94
C LYS A 252 3.01 19.16 -19.92
N ALA A 253 3.26 17.86 -19.98
CA ALA A 253 4.22 17.18 -19.11
C ALA A 253 5.64 17.67 -19.40
N GLN A 254 6.41 17.93 -18.34
CA GLN A 254 7.84 18.23 -18.45
C GLN A 254 8.63 16.93 -18.46
N LEU A 255 9.28 16.64 -19.60
CA LEU A 255 9.95 15.36 -19.84
C LEU A 255 11.47 15.44 -19.75
N GLN A 256 12.02 16.60 -19.41
CA GLN A 256 13.45 16.73 -19.13
C GLN A 256 13.81 15.81 -17.97
N LYS A 257 14.87 15.02 -18.13
CA LYS A 257 15.34 14.06 -17.12
C LYS A 257 16.68 14.48 -16.54
N PHE A 258 16.89 14.13 -15.28
CA PHE A 258 18.11 14.39 -14.54
C PHE A 258 18.61 13.11 -13.87
N ASN A 259 19.93 12.96 -13.82
CA ASN A 259 20.54 11.82 -13.14
C ASN A 259 20.57 12.10 -11.64
N VAL A 260 19.79 11.35 -10.88
CA VAL A 260 19.69 11.47 -9.43
C VAL A 260 20.23 10.19 -8.79
N LEU A 261 21.23 10.34 -7.93
CA LEU A 261 21.70 9.26 -7.07
C LEU A 261 20.82 9.22 -5.83
N ILE A 262 20.18 8.09 -5.56
CA ILE A 262 19.38 7.89 -4.35
C ILE A 262 20.15 6.94 -3.45
N ASN A 263 20.47 7.39 -2.24
CA ASN A 263 21.40 6.74 -1.36
C ASN A 263 20.87 6.68 0.08
N THR A 264 21.54 5.89 0.91
CA THR A 264 21.26 5.80 2.35
C THR A 264 22.51 6.14 3.15
N ASN A 265 22.31 6.85 4.26
CA ASN A 265 23.36 7.10 5.25
C ASN A 265 22.97 6.44 6.58
N GLY A 266 23.96 5.89 7.30
CA GLY A 266 23.76 5.24 8.60
C GLY A 266 23.28 3.78 8.54
N LEU A 267 23.14 3.18 7.36
CA LEU A 267 22.83 1.76 7.17
C LEU A 267 24.05 0.99 6.64
N PRO A 268 24.59 0.02 7.40
CA PRO A 268 25.68 -0.86 6.95
C PRO A 268 25.17 -1.98 6.03
N LEU A 269 24.67 -1.63 4.83
CA LEU A 269 24.19 -2.58 3.86
C LEU A 269 25.35 -3.34 3.20
N GLY A 270 25.36 -4.67 3.30
CA GLY A 270 26.38 -5.54 2.71
C GLY A 270 27.81 -5.29 3.20
N SER A 271 27.99 -4.50 4.26
CA SER A 271 29.29 -4.13 4.79
C SER A 271 29.70 -5.00 5.98
N THR A 272 30.99 -4.92 6.31
CA THR A 272 31.59 -5.56 7.47
C THR A 272 32.05 -4.49 8.45
N ILE A 273 31.63 -4.59 9.71
CA ILE A 273 31.98 -3.64 10.78
C ILE A 273 32.81 -4.38 11.82
N THR A 274 33.90 -3.76 12.27
CA THR A 274 34.74 -4.30 13.34
C THR A 274 34.47 -3.55 14.65
N LEU A 275 34.29 -4.28 15.75
CA LEU A 275 33.95 -3.77 17.08
C LEU A 275 34.91 -4.33 18.14
N ASN A 276 34.88 -3.74 19.35
CA ASN A 276 35.59 -4.21 20.54
C ASN A 276 37.09 -4.47 20.28
N ASN A 277 37.82 -3.44 19.85
CA ASN A 277 39.26 -3.52 19.55
C ASN A 277 39.64 -4.70 18.63
N ASN A 278 38.84 -4.95 17.59
CA ASN A 278 39.03 -6.03 16.61
C ASN A 278 38.76 -7.45 17.12
N GLN A 279 38.11 -7.61 18.27
CA GLN A 279 37.68 -8.92 18.77
C GLN A 279 36.38 -9.43 18.13
N VAL A 280 35.61 -8.53 17.51
CA VAL A 280 34.30 -8.83 16.93
C VAL A 280 34.18 -8.23 15.55
N THR A 281 33.61 -9.00 14.64
CA THR A 281 33.26 -8.56 13.29
C THR A 281 31.79 -8.85 13.01
N LEU A 282 31.04 -7.83 12.61
CA LEU A 282 29.66 -7.93 12.17
C LEU A 282 29.60 -7.89 10.65
N THR A 283 29.11 -8.95 10.02
CA THR A 283 28.91 -8.99 8.56
C THR A 283 27.44 -8.91 8.25
N SER A 284 27.03 -7.85 7.56
CA SER A 284 25.62 -7.59 7.22
C SER A 284 25.08 -8.63 6.25
N LEU A 285 23.93 -9.23 6.58
CA LEU A 285 23.20 -10.13 5.70
C LEU A 285 22.32 -9.36 4.71
N ASN A 286 21.92 -8.13 5.05
CA ASN A 286 21.10 -7.28 4.21
C ASN A 286 22.00 -6.49 3.25
N LYS A 287 21.94 -6.80 1.95
CA LYS A 287 22.70 -6.06 0.92
C LYS A 287 21.98 -4.84 0.37
N THR A 288 20.66 -4.78 0.54
CA THR A 288 19.81 -3.72 -0.01
C THR A 288 18.68 -3.34 0.94
N ILE A 289 18.03 -2.21 0.69
CA ILE A 289 16.77 -1.77 1.32
C ILE A 289 15.70 -1.50 0.23
N PRO A 290 14.43 -1.93 0.43
CA PRO A 290 13.35 -1.62 -0.51
C PRO A 290 12.89 -0.16 -0.36
N VAL A 291 12.64 0.52 -1.49
CA VAL A 291 12.19 1.91 -1.55
C VAL A 291 11.14 2.06 -2.64
N LEU A 292 10.06 2.78 -2.37
CA LEU A 292 9.07 3.14 -3.40
C LEU A 292 9.40 4.51 -3.98
N ILE A 293 9.51 4.60 -5.30
CA ILE A 293 9.72 5.86 -6.02
C ILE A 293 8.61 5.97 -7.05
N ASP A 294 7.75 6.98 -6.88
CA ASP A 294 6.55 7.20 -7.71
C ASP A 294 5.73 5.91 -7.90
N ASN A 295 5.43 5.22 -6.79
CA ASN A 295 4.72 3.94 -6.71
C ASN A 295 5.43 2.72 -7.33
N LYS A 296 6.70 2.83 -7.73
CA LYS A 296 7.50 1.69 -8.19
C LYS A 296 8.55 1.29 -7.16
N GLN A 297 8.62 0.00 -6.86
CA GLN A 297 9.60 -0.52 -5.91
C GLN A 297 10.99 -0.69 -6.54
N TYR A 298 12.00 -0.23 -5.81
CA TYR A 298 13.42 -0.36 -6.11
C TYR A 298 14.17 -0.92 -4.90
N TYR A 299 15.38 -1.44 -5.13
CA TYR A 299 16.27 -1.92 -4.08
C TYR A 299 17.57 -1.11 -4.11
N ILE A 300 17.88 -0.43 -3.02
CA ILE A 300 19.05 0.44 -2.90
C ILE A 300 20.14 -0.29 -2.11
N GLY A 301 21.34 -0.41 -2.67
CA GLY A 301 22.51 -1.02 -2.02
C GLY A 301 23.47 0.01 -1.42
N SER A 302 24.64 -0.44 -0.98
CA SER A 302 25.67 0.40 -0.35
C SER A 302 26.19 1.55 -1.21
N ASN A 303 26.15 1.39 -2.53
CA ASN A 303 26.62 2.39 -3.50
C ASN A 303 25.49 3.34 -3.96
N GLY A 304 24.30 3.23 -3.37
CA GLY A 304 23.10 3.90 -3.84
C GLY A 304 22.53 3.31 -5.13
N LEU A 305 21.54 3.99 -5.69
CA LEU A 305 20.88 3.67 -6.94
C LEU A 305 20.79 4.93 -7.81
N GLN A 306 21.35 4.87 -9.01
CA GLN A 306 21.23 5.97 -9.97
C GLN A 306 19.94 5.82 -10.79
N LEU A 307 19.09 6.85 -10.79
CA LEU A 307 17.85 6.90 -11.55
C LEU A 307 17.74 8.20 -12.36
N GLN A 308 17.03 8.11 -13.48
CA GLN A 308 16.64 9.28 -14.26
C GLN A 308 15.25 9.74 -13.84
N LEU A 309 15.21 10.79 -13.02
CA LEU A 309 13.95 11.42 -12.59
C LEU A 309 13.63 12.59 -13.52
N THR A 310 12.35 12.84 -13.78
CA THR A 310 11.92 13.99 -14.59
C THR A 310 12.06 15.29 -13.81
N TYR A 311 11.92 16.41 -14.51
CA TYR A 311 11.76 17.69 -13.84
C TYR A 311 10.49 17.70 -12.98
N GLY A 312 10.63 18.24 -11.78
CA GLY A 312 9.52 18.57 -10.89
C GLY A 312 9.43 17.69 -9.66
N TYR A 313 8.22 17.53 -9.13
CA TYR A 313 8.01 16.77 -7.90
C TYR A 313 8.17 15.26 -8.11
N HIS A 314 8.66 14.56 -7.09
CA HIS A 314 8.78 13.11 -7.02
C HIS A 314 8.49 12.63 -5.60
N VAL A 315 7.90 11.44 -5.47
CA VAL A 315 7.64 10.78 -4.18
C VAL A 315 8.63 9.63 -3.98
N ILE A 316 9.45 9.70 -2.95
CA ILE A 316 10.48 8.72 -2.59
C ILE A 316 10.23 8.27 -1.14
N GLN A 317 9.68 7.07 -0.98
CA GLN A 317 9.26 6.52 0.30
C GLN A 317 10.20 5.42 0.75
N PHE A 318 11.02 5.76 1.74
CA PHE A 318 11.85 4.83 2.48
C PHE A 318 11.07 4.21 3.65
N PRO A 319 11.37 2.95 4.05
CA PRO A 319 10.81 2.36 5.26
C PRO A 319 11.16 3.20 6.49
N SER A 320 10.16 3.57 7.30
CA SER A 320 10.39 4.35 8.53
C SER A 320 11.26 3.61 9.53
N TYR A 321 11.20 2.28 9.52
CA TYR A 321 12.04 1.39 10.31
C TYR A 321 12.66 0.33 9.41
N TYR A 322 13.93 -0.02 9.69
CA TYR A 322 14.62 -1.07 8.96
C TYR A 322 15.52 -1.87 9.88
N ASN A 323 15.47 -3.20 9.78
CA ASN A 323 16.26 -4.11 10.60
C ASN A 323 17.35 -4.73 9.73
N ILE A 324 18.58 -4.71 10.22
CA ILE A 324 19.72 -5.40 9.58
C ILE A 324 20.16 -6.53 10.49
N THR A 325 20.22 -7.73 9.92
CA THR A 325 20.74 -8.92 10.60
C THR A 325 22.22 -9.08 10.26
N PHE A 326 23.03 -9.42 11.25
CA PHE A 326 24.47 -9.61 11.10
C PHE A 326 24.88 -11.02 11.50
N ASN A 327 25.79 -11.60 10.73
CA ASN A 327 26.64 -12.66 11.25
C ASN A 327 27.62 -12.05 12.25
N TYR A 328 27.69 -12.65 13.43
CA TYR A 328 28.54 -12.20 14.52
C TYR A 328 29.75 -13.11 14.62
N THR A 329 30.92 -12.60 14.25
CA THR A 329 32.17 -13.35 14.26
C THR A 329 33.07 -12.85 15.38
N SER A 330 33.63 -13.75 16.18
CA SER A 330 34.47 -13.40 17.32
C SER A 330 35.66 -14.33 17.50
N THR A 331 36.77 -13.78 18.00
CA THR A 331 37.97 -14.51 18.43
C THR A 331 37.98 -14.84 19.93
N SER A 332 36.88 -14.56 20.65
CA SER A 332 36.81 -14.81 22.10
C SER A 332 36.93 -16.30 22.41
N SER A 333 37.83 -16.62 23.35
CA SER A 333 38.03 -17.98 23.88
C SER A 333 36.75 -18.56 24.51
N ASN A 334 35.83 -17.71 24.97
CA ASN A 334 34.53 -18.13 25.48
C ASN A 334 33.68 -18.77 24.39
N TYR A 335 33.56 -18.15 23.21
CA TYR A 335 32.80 -18.73 22.10
C TYR A 335 33.46 -19.97 21.50
N ILE A 336 34.81 -20.02 21.47
CA ILE A 336 35.54 -21.23 21.07
C ILE A 336 35.20 -22.38 22.03
N SER A 337 35.20 -22.12 23.33
CA SER A 337 34.81 -23.11 24.34
C SER A 337 33.36 -23.56 24.18
N ALA A 338 32.44 -22.62 23.87
CA ALA A 338 31.05 -22.93 23.60
C ALA A 338 30.90 -23.87 22.40
N TYR A 339 31.56 -23.55 21.28
CA TYR A 339 31.51 -24.35 20.06
C TYR A 339 32.00 -25.79 20.27
N ASN A 340 33.02 -25.97 21.10
CA ASN A 340 33.54 -27.30 21.44
C ASN A 340 32.64 -28.08 22.40
N ALA A 341 31.87 -27.39 23.26
CA ALA A 341 30.92 -28.01 24.17
C ALA A 341 29.60 -28.41 23.48
N MET A 342 29.23 -27.74 22.39
CA MET A 342 27.99 -28.02 21.65
C MET A 342 28.16 -29.22 20.70
N PRO A 343 27.34 -30.28 20.81
CA PRO A 343 27.35 -31.35 19.82
C PRO A 343 26.61 -30.98 18.53
N ILE A 344 25.59 -30.12 18.61
CA ILE A 344 24.89 -29.58 17.43
C ILE A 344 25.26 -28.11 17.25
N LYS A 345 25.91 -27.82 16.12
CA LYS A 345 26.47 -26.50 15.80
C LYS A 345 25.60 -25.70 14.82
N ASN A 346 24.28 -25.94 14.81
CA ASN A 346 23.39 -25.34 13.82
C ASN A 346 23.37 -23.80 13.89
N GLY A 347 23.95 -23.13 12.89
CA GLY A 347 24.11 -21.67 12.85
C GLY A 347 25.32 -21.15 13.63
N VAL A 348 26.23 -22.02 14.05
CA VAL A 348 27.53 -21.66 14.63
C VAL A 348 28.62 -22.38 13.85
N SER A 349 29.67 -21.67 13.45
CA SER A 349 30.79 -22.25 12.70
C SER A 349 32.11 -21.79 13.29
N MET A 350 33.15 -22.61 13.14
CA MET A 350 34.49 -22.29 13.59
C MET A 350 35.46 -22.33 12.41
N GLN A 351 36.33 -21.32 12.32
CA GLN A 351 37.35 -21.21 11.29
C GLN A 351 38.74 -21.25 11.95
N ASN A 352 39.63 -22.08 11.40
CA ASN A 352 41.03 -22.23 11.82
C ASN A 352 41.23 -22.44 13.33
N ASN A 353 40.25 -23.05 14.02
CA ASN A 353 40.23 -23.25 15.47
C ASN A 353 40.40 -21.98 16.34
N GLN A 354 40.19 -20.79 15.77
CA GLN A 354 40.49 -19.52 16.44
C GLN A 354 39.36 -18.49 16.34
N VAL A 355 38.40 -18.71 15.45
CA VAL A 355 37.33 -17.76 15.16
C VAL A 355 36.00 -18.50 15.15
N VAL A 356 35.02 -17.98 15.88
CA VAL A 356 33.65 -18.52 15.90
C VAL A 356 32.69 -17.51 15.29
N THR A 357 31.88 -17.97 14.33
CA THR A 357 30.81 -17.18 13.71
C THR A 357 29.46 -17.73 14.12
N ILE A 358 28.64 -16.87 14.73
CA ILE A 358 27.23 -17.11 15.03
C ILE A 358 26.39 -16.44 13.94
N GLN A 359 25.72 -17.26 13.13
CA GLN A 359 24.87 -16.79 12.04
C GLN A 359 23.65 -16.06 12.57
N GLY A 360 23.41 -14.84 12.08
CA GLY A 360 22.36 -13.97 12.62
C GLY A 360 22.56 -13.61 14.08
N GLY A 361 23.78 -13.61 14.62
CA GLY A 361 24.01 -13.37 16.04
C GLY A 361 23.48 -12.02 16.56
N GLN A 362 23.29 -11.02 15.69
CA GLN A 362 22.85 -9.69 16.08
C GLN A 362 21.86 -9.09 15.05
N ILE A 363 20.84 -8.38 15.53
CA ILE A 363 19.96 -7.54 14.73
C ILE A 363 20.09 -6.10 15.23
N ASN A 364 20.40 -5.17 14.33
CA ASN A 364 20.30 -3.74 14.63
C ASN A 364 19.04 -3.17 13.98
N CYS A 365 18.31 -2.37 14.74
CA CYS A 365 17.11 -1.68 14.30
C CYS A 365 17.43 -0.20 14.06
N TYR A 366 17.02 0.29 12.90
CA TYR A 366 17.27 1.64 12.44
C TYR A 366 15.96 2.38 12.21
N GLN A 367 15.95 3.67 12.50
CA GLN A 367 14.83 4.57 12.26
C GLN A 367 15.25 5.66 11.27
N LEU A 368 14.41 5.91 10.27
CA LEU A 368 14.59 7.02 9.33
C LEU A 368 14.49 8.35 10.08
N THR A 369 15.48 9.22 9.91
CA THR A 369 15.49 10.58 10.49
C THR A 369 15.01 11.63 9.49
N GLY A 370 15.20 11.39 8.19
CA GLY A 370 14.72 12.27 7.13
C GLY A 370 15.47 12.08 5.82
N LEU A 371 15.09 12.90 4.84
CA LEU A 371 15.78 13.01 3.54
C LEU A 371 16.59 14.29 3.50
N SER A 372 17.73 14.24 2.82
CA SER A 372 18.56 15.41 2.53
C SER A 372 19.05 15.39 1.09
N SER A 373 19.42 16.54 0.55
CA SER A 373 20.09 16.68 -0.74
C SER A 373 21.39 17.46 -0.55
N SER A 374 22.45 17.04 -1.25
CA SER A 374 23.73 17.75 -1.27
C SER A 374 23.77 18.92 -2.25
N THR A 375 22.69 19.14 -3.01
CA THR A 375 22.63 20.16 -4.07
C THR A 375 21.41 21.06 -3.93
N SER A 376 21.55 22.33 -4.32
CA SER A 376 20.42 23.27 -4.43
C SER A 376 19.45 22.95 -5.58
N LYS A 377 19.82 22.04 -6.48
CA LYS A 377 19.01 21.61 -7.63
C LYS A 377 17.93 20.60 -7.26
N ILE A 378 18.02 20.01 -6.06
CA ILE A 378 16.99 19.13 -5.52
C ILE A 378 16.57 19.67 -4.16
N SER A 379 15.28 20.01 -4.03
CA SER A 379 14.70 20.50 -2.77
C SER A 379 13.91 19.40 -2.09
N VAL A 380 14.22 19.11 -0.83
CA VAL A 380 13.42 18.19 0.00
C VAL A 380 12.28 18.98 0.60
N ILE A 381 11.04 18.59 0.27
CA ILE A 381 9.83 19.29 0.72
C ILE A 381 9.34 18.71 2.05
N ASN A 382 9.39 17.39 2.17
CA ASN A 382 9.05 16.65 3.38
C ASN A 382 9.79 15.31 3.39
N SER A 383 9.44 14.41 4.31
CA SER A 383 10.12 13.11 4.51
C SER A 383 10.00 12.13 3.33
N TYR A 384 9.19 12.41 2.31
CA TYR A 384 9.01 11.55 1.14
C TYR A 384 8.77 12.31 -0.17
N THR A 385 8.74 13.64 -0.19
CA THR A 385 8.53 14.44 -1.40
C THR A 385 9.75 15.31 -1.66
N VAL A 386 10.24 15.26 -2.89
CA VAL A 386 11.34 16.09 -3.38
C VAL A 386 10.92 16.83 -4.65
N PHE A 387 11.56 17.95 -4.93
CA PHE A 387 11.47 18.66 -6.19
C PHE A 387 12.82 18.61 -6.91
N VAL A 388 12.85 18.10 -8.14
CA VAL A 388 14.04 17.90 -8.96
C VAL A 388 14.08 18.94 -10.08
N ASN A 389 15.07 19.83 -10.03
CA ASN A 389 15.38 20.82 -11.07
C ASN A 389 16.75 20.57 -11.72
N GLY A 390 17.40 19.47 -11.37
CA GLY A 390 18.73 19.14 -11.86
C GLY A 390 19.27 17.83 -11.28
N SER A 391 20.37 17.36 -11.85
CA SER A 391 21.08 16.19 -11.34
C SER A 391 21.67 16.47 -9.96
N GLY A 392 21.72 15.43 -9.11
CA GLY A 392 22.19 15.54 -7.74
C GLY A 392 22.05 14.24 -6.96
N GLU A 393 22.14 14.32 -5.64
CA GLU A 393 21.99 13.18 -4.73
C GLU A 393 20.88 13.44 -3.71
N ILE A 394 20.11 12.39 -3.42
CA ILE A 394 19.13 12.34 -2.34
C ILE A 394 19.57 11.25 -1.37
N THR A 395 19.76 11.61 -0.11
CA THR A 395 20.23 10.70 0.92
C THR A 395 19.16 10.53 1.99
N ALA A 396 18.72 9.29 2.23
CA ALA A 396 17.91 8.94 3.38
C ALA A 396 18.82 8.64 4.57
N SER A 397 18.69 9.43 5.64
CA SER A 397 19.51 9.25 6.84
C SER A 397 18.78 8.36 7.85
N TYR A 398 19.49 7.36 8.36
CA TYR A 398 19.02 6.46 9.39
C TYR A 398 19.88 6.58 10.65
N ARG A 399 19.23 6.44 11.81
CA ARG A 399 19.92 6.29 13.09
C ARG A 399 19.62 4.91 13.70
N SER A 400 20.62 4.30 14.31
CA SER A 400 20.40 3.13 15.15
C SER A 400 19.61 3.53 16.40
N TYR A 401 18.65 2.72 16.82
CA TYR A 401 17.87 2.99 18.05
C TYR A 401 17.72 1.77 18.96
N SER A 402 17.90 0.55 18.45
CA SER A 402 17.97 -0.65 19.30
C SER A 402 18.79 -1.75 18.66
N THR A 403 19.31 -2.63 19.52
CA THR A 403 20.09 -3.80 19.15
C THR A 403 19.46 -5.01 19.83
N TYR A 404 19.43 -6.14 19.14
CA TYR A 404 19.01 -7.43 19.65
C TYR A 404 20.11 -8.46 19.43
N TYR A 405 20.29 -9.35 20.38
CA TYR A 405 21.25 -10.44 20.31
C TYR A 405 20.54 -11.78 20.31
N LEU A 406 21.09 -12.70 19.55
CA LEU A 406 20.63 -14.08 19.49
C LEU A 406 21.06 -14.82 20.77
N VAL A 407 20.10 -15.42 21.45
CA VAL A 407 20.30 -16.45 22.46
C VAL A 407 20.05 -17.81 21.82
N ILE A 408 21.04 -18.68 21.92
CA ILE A 408 20.96 -20.09 21.53
C ILE A 408 20.87 -20.90 22.81
N ALA A 409 19.70 -21.43 23.14
CA ALA A 409 19.47 -22.25 24.32
C ALA A 409 19.45 -23.73 23.93
N MET A 410 20.20 -24.54 24.66
CA MET A 410 20.26 -25.98 24.49
C MET A 410 20.15 -26.66 25.84
N ASN A 411 19.51 -27.82 25.86
CA ASN A 411 19.54 -28.70 27.00
C ASN A 411 20.38 -29.93 26.68
N TYR A 412 21.12 -30.37 27.69
CA TYR A 412 21.89 -31.60 27.67
C TYR A 412 21.47 -32.50 28.83
N PHE A 413 20.94 -33.65 28.46
CA PHE A 413 20.54 -34.71 29.40
C PHE A 413 21.49 -35.88 29.27
N GLU A 414 22.05 -36.30 30.39
CA GLU A 414 22.91 -37.48 30.48
C GLU A 414 22.60 -38.34 31.70
N PHE A 415 23.12 -39.57 31.66
CA PHE A 415 23.26 -40.40 32.85
C PHE A 415 24.68 -40.26 33.40
N PRO A 416 24.93 -40.62 34.68
CA PRO A 416 26.26 -40.66 35.23
C PRO A 416 27.23 -41.49 34.38
N SER A 417 28.51 -41.13 34.42
CA SER A 417 29.55 -41.87 33.70
C SER A 417 29.49 -43.38 33.99
N GLY A 418 29.52 -44.19 32.92
CA GLY A 418 29.38 -45.64 33.00
C GLY A 418 27.93 -46.14 33.12
N VAL A 419 26.93 -45.25 33.15
CA VAL A 419 25.50 -45.62 33.22
C VAL A 419 24.83 -45.33 31.88
N TRP A 420 24.03 -46.28 31.38
CA TRP A 420 23.12 -46.03 30.25
C TRP A 420 21.83 -46.82 30.40
N ALA A 421 20.74 -46.28 29.85
CA ALA A 421 19.48 -47.00 29.77
C ALA A 421 19.49 -47.99 28.61
N THR A 422 19.26 -49.27 28.90
CA THR A 422 19.00 -50.32 27.89
C THR A 422 17.51 -50.45 27.59
N TYR A 423 16.65 -50.00 28.52
CA TYR A 423 15.23 -49.84 28.31
C TYR A 423 14.69 -48.66 29.12
N ASN A 424 13.81 -47.87 28.53
CA ASN A 424 13.02 -46.85 29.23
C ASN A 424 11.63 -46.71 28.56
N ASN A 425 10.58 -46.59 29.36
CA ASN A 425 9.23 -46.29 28.86
C ASN A 425 8.91 -44.79 28.82
N THR A 426 9.72 -43.98 29.51
CA THR A 426 9.73 -42.51 29.43
C THR A 426 11.05 -42.09 28.79
N PRO A 427 11.06 -41.23 27.76
CA PRO A 427 12.29 -40.93 27.03
C PRO A 427 13.20 -40.00 27.83
N VAL A 428 14.06 -40.55 28.68
CA VAL A 428 15.06 -39.80 29.50
C VAL A 428 15.93 -38.87 28.64
N ASN A 429 16.19 -39.29 27.39
CA ASN A 429 16.94 -38.54 26.38
C ASN A 429 16.05 -38.02 25.23
N GLY A 430 14.73 -37.94 25.41
CA GLY A 430 13.79 -37.41 24.40
C GLY A 430 12.84 -36.36 24.97
N SER A 431 11.79 -36.02 24.21
CA SER A 431 10.96 -34.84 24.47
C SER A 431 10.21 -34.88 25.81
N ILE A 432 10.78 -34.32 26.88
CA ILE A 432 10.08 -34.12 28.15
C ILE A 432 9.93 -32.62 28.42
N ALA A 433 8.68 -32.14 28.46
CA ALA A 433 8.36 -30.71 28.58
C ALA A 433 8.88 -30.04 29.86
N GLY A 434 9.18 -30.81 30.91
CA GLY A 434 9.74 -30.29 32.17
C GLY A 434 11.24 -30.00 32.12
N GLN A 435 11.94 -30.29 31.03
CA GLN A 435 13.41 -30.16 31.00
C GLN A 435 13.92 -28.77 30.57
N LEU A 436 13.08 -27.75 30.71
CA LEU A 436 13.30 -26.41 30.17
C LEU A 436 13.55 -25.40 31.29
N LEU A 437 14.20 -24.28 30.97
CA LEU A 437 14.45 -23.20 31.93
C LEU A 437 13.31 -22.18 31.91
N GLN A 438 12.61 -21.99 33.03
CA GLN A 438 11.71 -20.85 33.20
C GLN A 438 12.54 -19.61 33.48
N VAL A 439 12.41 -18.59 32.64
CA VAL A 439 13.08 -17.30 32.84
C VAL A 439 12.07 -16.17 32.90
N GLN A 440 12.26 -15.28 33.86
CA GLN A 440 11.57 -14.00 33.94
C GLN A 440 12.39 -12.93 33.21
N ILE A 441 11.72 -12.19 32.34
CA ILE A 441 12.35 -11.09 31.60
C ILE A 441 12.40 -9.87 32.50
N GLY A 442 13.61 -9.44 32.86
CA GLY A 442 13.88 -8.29 33.71
C GLY A 442 13.18 -7.02 33.24
N GLY A 443 12.63 -6.25 34.18
CA GLY A 443 11.81 -5.08 33.90
C GLY A 443 10.39 -5.40 33.39
N THR A 444 9.99 -6.68 33.37
CA THR A 444 8.64 -7.11 33.01
C THR A 444 8.10 -8.20 33.96
N ASN A 445 6.80 -8.45 33.89
CA ASN A 445 6.16 -9.60 34.54
C ASN A 445 6.05 -10.82 33.60
N GLN A 446 6.73 -10.80 32.45
CA GLN A 446 6.67 -11.89 31.48
C GLN A 446 7.59 -13.02 31.90
N GLN A 447 7.04 -14.22 31.91
CA GLN A 447 7.77 -15.48 32.05
C GLN A 447 7.74 -16.20 30.72
N ILE A 448 8.89 -16.71 30.32
CA ILE A 448 9.06 -17.55 29.14
C ILE A 448 9.84 -18.80 29.53
N VAL A 449 9.86 -19.74 28.61
CA VAL A 449 10.60 -21.00 28.76
C VAL A 449 11.70 -21.02 27.71
N LEU A 450 12.91 -21.41 28.11
CA LEU A 450 14.09 -21.51 27.24
C LEU A 450 14.62 -22.95 27.17
N GLY A 451 15.03 -23.33 25.97
CA GLY A 451 15.57 -24.63 25.61
C GLY A 451 14.60 -25.46 24.77
N ASN A 452 15.13 -26.42 24.02
CA ASN A 452 14.31 -27.40 23.32
C ASN A 452 14.05 -28.62 24.21
N PRO A 453 12.84 -29.18 24.25
CA PRO A 453 12.56 -30.40 25.01
C PRO A 453 13.30 -31.62 24.45
N GLN A 454 13.76 -31.57 23.20
CA GLN A 454 14.61 -32.60 22.61
C GLN A 454 16.08 -32.34 22.95
N ASN A 455 16.78 -33.40 23.38
CA ASN A 455 18.19 -33.33 23.75
C ASN A 455 19.02 -32.74 22.60
N TYR A 456 19.91 -31.80 22.93
CA TYR A 456 20.84 -31.13 22.03
C TYR A 456 20.26 -30.34 20.85
N ILE A 457 18.95 -30.11 20.78
CA ILE A 457 18.39 -29.28 19.72
C ILE A 457 18.46 -27.80 20.15
N PRO A 458 19.13 -26.93 19.36
CA PRO A 458 19.21 -25.52 19.70
C PRO A 458 17.88 -24.81 19.46
N GLU A 459 17.40 -24.10 20.48
CA GLU A 459 16.37 -23.08 20.37
C GLU A 459 17.03 -21.71 20.15
N LYS A 460 16.43 -20.88 19.29
CA LYS A 460 16.98 -19.57 18.88
C LYS A 460 15.98 -18.46 19.12
N ILE A 461 16.31 -17.53 20.01
CA ILE A 461 15.43 -16.40 20.38
C ILE A 461 16.26 -15.11 20.45
N TYR A 462 15.69 -13.99 19.99
CA TYR A 462 16.34 -12.69 20.08
C TYR A 462 15.85 -11.90 21.30
N PHE A 463 16.79 -11.33 22.03
CA PHE A 463 16.51 -10.42 23.14
C PHE A 463 17.15 -9.07 22.89
N LYS A 464 16.51 -8.01 23.39
CA LYS A 464 17.06 -6.66 23.30
C LYS A 464 18.37 -6.60 24.09
N ALA A 465 19.34 -5.86 23.58
CA ALA A 465 20.60 -5.62 24.28
C ALA A 465 20.33 -4.98 25.66
N GLY A 466 21.01 -5.49 26.69
CA GLY A 466 20.80 -5.11 28.09
C GLY A 466 19.63 -5.82 28.78
N THR A 467 18.91 -6.72 28.11
CA THR A 467 17.87 -7.53 28.78
C THR A 467 18.53 -8.44 29.81
N GLU A 468 17.95 -8.47 31.00
CA GLU A 468 18.27 -9.42 32.06
C GLU A 468 17.26 -10.58 32.02
N LEU A 469 17.74 -11.81 32.07
CA LEU A 469 16.90 -13.01 32.16
C LEU A 469 17.18 -13.67 33.50
N THR A 470 16.26 -13.52 34.43
CA THR A 470 16.36 -14.17 35.74
C THR A 470 15.77 -15.56 35.61
N ILE A 471 16.60 -16.58 35.81
CA ILE A 471 16.10 -17.95 35.86
C ILE A 471 15.29 -18.08 37.16
N THR A 472 14.11 -18.67 37.05
CA THR A 472 13.15 -18.75 38.16
C THR A 472 12.77 -20.18 38.50
N LEU A 473 12.93 -21.10 37.55
CA LEU A 473 12.62 -22.51 37.74
C LEU A 473 13.36 -23.37 36.71
N ASP A 474 13.75 -24.57 37.12
CA ASP A 474 14.05 -25.69 36.24
C ASP A 474 12.95 -26.75 36.48
N TYR A 475 12.17 -27.09 35.45
CA TYR A 475 10.84 -27.71 35.64
C TYR A 475 10.86 -29.20 36.00
N LEU A 476 11.99 -29.93 35.92
CA LEU A 476 12.01 -31.38 36.12
C LEU A 476 13.14 -31.83 37.05
N ILE A 477 12.74 -32.16 38.27
CA ILE A 477 13.63 -32.66 39.33
C ILE A 477 13.50 -34.19 39.48
N ASP A 478 12.32 -34.73 39.18
CA ASP A 478 11.99 -36.15 39.30
C ASP A 478 11.25 -36.68 38.07
N MET A 479 11.51 -37.94 37.72
CA MET A 479 10.83 -38.64 36.63
C MET A 479 10.45 -40.05 37.08
N SER A 480 9.15 -40.32 37.14
CA SER A 480 8.64 -41.68 37.36
C SER A 480 8.60 -42.46 36.05
N GLY A 481 8.92 -43.75 36.11
CA GLY A 481 8.91 -44.61 34.93
C GLY A 481 9.39 -46.02 35.24
N SER A 482 9.73 -46.77 34.20
CA SER A 482 10.37 -48.07 34.30
C SER A 482 11.64 -48.04 33.49
N PHE A 483 12.76 -48.08 34.18
CA PHE A 483 14.09 -47.94 33.60
C PHE A 483 14.89 -49.21 33.87
N THR A 484 15.50 -49.76 32.82
CA THR A 484 16.55 -50.76 32.96
C THR A 484 17.86 -50.10 32.59
N LEU A 485 18.72 -49.97 33.58
CA LEU A 485 20.00 -49.28 33.47
C LEU A 485 21.11 -50.32 33.53
N THR A 486 22.12 -50.14 32.68
CA THR A 486 23.38 -50.86 32.79
C THR A 486 24.42 -49.92 33.36
N ILE A 487 25.08 -50.36 34.41
CA ILE A 487 26.12 -49.62 35.11
C ILE A 487 27.43 -50.36 34.94
N GLN A 488 28.44 -49.66 34.43
CA GLN A 488 29.79 -50.14 34.31
C GLN A 488 30.61 -49.68 35.52
N TYR A 489 31.04 -50.63 36.34
CA TYR A 489 32.07 -50.42 37.36
C TYR A 489 33.32 -51.19 36.95
N TYR A 490 34.36 -50.47 36.51
CA TYR A 490 35.58 -51.04 35.93
C TYR A 490 35.30 -51.95 34.72
N GLN A 491 35.54 -53.26 34.83
CA GLN A 491 35.29 -54.27 33.79
C GLN A 491 33.97 -55.03 33.98
N ASN A 492 33.21 -54.73 35.04
CA ASN A 492 31.97 -55.43 35.37
C ASN A 492 30.75 -54.57 35.02
N TYR A 493 29.71 -55.24 34.52
CA TYR A 493 28.42 -54.63 34.22
C TYR A 493 27.37 -55.12 35.22
N GLN A 494 26.60 -54.20 35.77
CA GLN A 494 25.44 -54.48 36.61
C GLN A 494 24.18 -53.96 35.94
N ILE A 495 23.09 -54.71 36.05
CA ILE A 495 21.76 -54.30 35.57
C ILE A 495 20.94 -53.85 36.78
N VAL A 496 20.37 -52.66 36.71
CA VAL A 496 19.51 -52.09 37.74
C VAL A 496 18.16 -51.74 37.14
N HIS A 497 17.10 -52.16 37.83
CA HIS A 497 15.74 -51.74 37.52
C HIS A 497 15.36 -50.61 38.47
N ALA A 498 15.04 -49.44 37.91
CA ALA A 498 14.61 -48.27 38.67
C ALA A 498 13.17 -47.90 38.30
N SER A 499 12.39 -47.52 39.31
CA SER A 499 11.02 -47.01 39.17
C SER A 499 10.96 -45.47 39.12
N TYR A 500 12.06 -44.81 39.45
CA TYR A 500 12.19 -43.36 39.34
C TYR A 500 13.63 -42.94 39.05
N LEU A 501 13.77 -41.82 38.36
CA LEU A 501 15.02 -41.09 38.19
C LEU A 501 14.89 -39.75 38.89
N HIS A 502 15.95 -39.32 39.55
CA HIS A 502 16.05 -38.03 40.22
C HIS A 502 17.24 -37.29 39.62
N SER A 503 17.02 -36.09 39.09
CA SER A 503 18.11 -35.19 38.76
C SER A 503 18.52 -34.51 40.06
N TYR A 504 19.71 -34.84 40.57
CA TYR A 504 20.22 -34.20 41.79
C TYR A 504 20.66 -32.78 41.45
N TYR A 505 19.68 -31.86 41.46
CA TYR A 505 19.81 -30.48 40.98
C TYR A 505 20.12 -30.42 39.46
N PRO A 506 19.83 -29.31 38.75
CA PRO A 506 20.62 -28.99 37.56
C PRO A 506 22.10 -28.96 37.99
N ILE A 507 22.98 -29.72 37.33
CA ILE A 507 24.38 -29.75 37.74
C ILE A 507 24.95 -28.35 37.61
N TYR A 508 24.71 -27.70 36.47
CA TYR A 508 24.96 -26.28 36.25
C TYR A 508 24.39 -25.82 34.90
N VAL A 509 24.10 -24.54 34.78
CA VAL A 509 23.87 -23.88 33.50
C VAL A 509 25.17 -23.21 33.08
N THR A 510 25.69 -23.54 31.89
CA THR A 510 26.84 -22.82 31.34
C THR A 510 26.39 -21.75 30.36
N LEU A 511 26.83 -20.53 30.63
CA LEU A 511 26.64 -19.36 29.80
C LEU A 511 27.95 -19.01 29.08
N TYR A 512 27.86 -18.84 27.76
CA TYR A 512 28.94 -18.33 26.94
C TYR A 512 28.48 -17.06 26.22
N ASN A 513 29.11 -15.93 26.55
CA ASN A 513 28.95 -14.69 25.82
C ASN A 513 30.33 -14.06 25.56
N LEU A 514 30.36 -12.87 24.97
CA LEU A 514 31.62 -12.21 24.63
C LEU A 514 32.50 -11.95 25.86
N THR A 515 31.90 -11.48 26.96
CA THR A 515 32.57 -10.95 28.15
C THR A 515 32.93 -12.02 29.17
N THR A 516 32.09 -13.04 29.31
CA THR A 516 32.22 -14.07 30.35
C THR A 516 31.85 -15.45 29.83
N LYS A 517 32.64 -16.45 30.25
CA LYS A 517 32.16 -17.81 30.44
C LYS A 517 31.75 -17.92 31.91
N TYR A 518 30.48 -18.16 32.16
CA TYR A 518 29.94 -18.27 33.51
C TYR A 518 29.28 -19.63 33.68
N VAL A 519 29.67 -20.34 34.73
CA VAL A 519 29.02 -21.60 35.12
C VAL A 519 28.21 -21.28 36.36
N TYR A 520 26.91 -21.45 36.25
CA TYR A 520 25.97 -21.19 37.31
C TYR A 520 25.46 -22.50 37.89
N PHE A 521 25.49 -22.65 39.21
CA PHE A 521 24.99 -23.83 39.92
C PHE A 521 23.66 -23.46 40.59
N PRO A 522 22.50 -23.89 40.06
CA PRO A 522 21.22 -23.45 40.60
C PRO A 522 20.91 -24.03 41.98
N GLU A 523 20.55 -23.15 42.91
CA GLU A 523 20.16 -23.53 44.27
C GLU A 523 18.64 -23.62 44.35
N ALA A 524 18.08 -24.68 43.75
CA ALA A 524 16.64 -24.87 43.61
C ALA A 524 15.87 -24.78 44.95
N SER A 525 16.48 -25.23 46.04
CA SER A 525 15.91 -25.17 47.40
C SER A 525 15.80 -23.74 47.97
N GLN A 526 16.50 -22.77 47.38
CA GLN A 526 16.46 -21.36 47.78
C GLN A 526 15.72 -20.47 46.78
N GLY A 527 15.20 -21.04 45.68
CA GLY A 527 14.48 -20.29 44.64
C GLY A 527 15.36 -19.31 43.85
N ASN A 528 16.69 -19.42 43.96
CA ASN A 528 17.63 -18.57 43.24
C ASN A 528 18.29 -19.40 42.14
N TYR A 529 18.07 -18.99 40.89
CA TYR A 529 18.65 -19.62 39.71
C TYR A 529 19.52 -18.63 38.88
N GLY A 530 19.84 -17.46 39.44
CA GLY A 530 20.75 -16.48 38.82
C GLY A 530 20.13 -15.63 37.70
N THR A 531 20.85 -14.57 37.32
CA THR A 531 20.43 -13.61 36.27
C THR A 531 21.45 -13.55 35.14
N ILE A 532 20.97 -13.65 33.91
CA ILE A 532 21.77 -13.60 32.68
C ILE A 532 21.60 -12.24 32.02
N GLY A 533 22.69 -11.49 31.85
CA GLY A 533 22.70 -10.24 31.07
C GLY A 533 22.97 -10.48 29.58
N ILE A 534 22.07 -10.02 28.71
CA ILE A 534 22.20 -10.16 27.25
C ILE A 534 22.87 -8.92 26.65
N ASN A 535 24.20 -8.96 26.57
CA ASN A 535 25.03 -7.85 26.03
C ASN A 535 25.78 -8.21 24.74
N SER A 536 25.71 -9.46 24.31
CA SER A 536 26.22 -10.00 23.05
C SER A 536 25.38 -11.24 22.68
N PRO A 537 25.61 -11.90 21.53
CA PRO A 537 25.06 -13.23 21.32
C PRO A 537 25.44 -14.13 22.51
N THR A 538 24.54 -15.03 22.86
CA THR A 538 24.68 -15.85 24.07
C THR A 538 24.37 -17.29 23.72
N ILE A 539 25.25 -18.20 24.08
CA ILE A 539 25.01 -19.64 24.02
C ILE A 539 24.80 -20.11 25.45
N LEU A 540 23.63 -20.69 25.69
CA LEU A 540 23.24 -21.27 26.97
C LEU A 540 23.13 -22.77 26.80
N ILE A 541 23.83 -23.52 27.65
CA ILE A 541 23.73 -24.97 27.72
C ILE A 541 23.33 -25.34 29.15
N ASN A 542 22.14 -25.91 29.30
CA ASN A 542 21.62 -26.45 30.55
C ASN A 542 22.07 -27.91 30.68
N TYR A 543 22.91 -28.23 31.66
CA TYR A 543 23.41 -29.59 31.91
C TYR A 543 22.61 -30.25 33.04
N GLN A 544 21.99 -31.38 32.75
CA GLN A 544 21.22 -32.19 33.70
C GLN A 544 21.67 -33.66 33.65
N GLU A 545 22.05 -34.20 34.81
CA GLU A 545 22.41 -35.62 34.98
C GLU A 545 21.33 -36.35 35.78
N TRP A 546 20.76 -37.39 35.18
CA TRP A 546 19.73 -38.23 35.79
C TRP A 546 20.36 -39.33 36.64
N LYS A 547 20.25 -39.23 37.96
CA LYS A 547 20.61 -40.32 38.88
C LYS A 547 19.42 -41.24 39.07
N TYR A 548 19.71 -42.52 39.22
CA TYR A 548 18.69 -43.52 39.50
C TYR A 548 18.60 -43.76 40.99
N TYR A 549 17.38 -43.93 41.46
CA TYR A 549 17.12 -44.35 42.83
C TYR A 549 15.93 -45.31 42.81
N GLY A 550 15.91 -46.22 43.78
CA GLY A 550 14.92 -47.29 43.87
C GLY A 550 15.59 -48.58 44.29
N GLU A 551 15.02 -49.22 45.31
CA GLU A 551 15.40 -50.58 45.67
C GLU A 551 15.14 -51.53 44.48
N PRO A 552 15.98 -52.58 44.31
CA PRO A 552 15.69 -53.61 43.31
C PRO A 552 14.27 -54.11 43.52
N TYR A 553 13.46 -54.10 42.47
CA TYR A 553 12.13 -54.70 42.48
C TYR A 553 12.27 -56.18 42.84
N THR A 554 12.09 -56.52 44.12
CA THR A 554 12.05 -57.90 44.61
C THR A 554 10.66 -58.46 44.28
N GLY A 555 10.49 -58.80 43.01
CA GLY A 555 9.33 -59.59 42.56
C GLY A 555 9.36 -60.95 43.26
N GLY A 556 8.46 -61.13 44.23
CA GLY A 556 7.91 -62.40 44.72
C GLY A 556 8.81 -63.63 44.66
N GLY A 557 9.66 -63.81 45.67
CA GLY A 557 10.22 -65.12 46.00
C GLY A 557 9.14 -65.97 46.67
N ASN A 558 8.68 -67.01 45.97
CA ASN A 558 7.91 -68.10 46.56
C ASN A 558 8.66 -68.68 47.76
N SER A 559 8.05 -68.58 48.95
CA SER A 559 8.36 -69.42 50.09
C SER A 559 7.89 -70.85 49.81
N ASN A 560 8.83 -71.76 49.59
CA ASN A 560 8.66 -73.17 49.94
C ASN A 560 9.84 -73.55 50.84
N GLY A 561 9.50 -73.75 52.11
CA GLY A 561 10.35 -74.01 53.26
C GLY A 561 9.51 -73.83 54.50
#